data_AF-A0A101X162-F1
#
_entry.id   AF-A0A101X162-F1
#
_cell.length_a   1.000
_cell.length_b   1.000
_cell.length_c   1.000
_cell.angle_alpha   90.00
_cell.angle_beta   90.00
_cell.angle_gamma   90.00
#
_symmetry.space_group_name_H-M   'P 1'
#
loop_
_entity.id
_entity.type
_entity.pdbx_description
1 polymer ?
#
loop_
_entity_poly.entity_id
_entity_poly.type
_entity_poly.pdbx_seq_one_letter_code
_entity_poly.pdbx_strand_id
1 'polypeptide(L)'
;MIPYRISLDKHLCILGPTRAGKSSLVRAIIGELSKKYVVTVLDWHGEYAGILPTLPTSAIKIELNRLPPKLLTEILGFGLGLNEPSMYMLYRIIRDGNYSSFNDLIGKIDNYLVNTRTEAEMKAAILRRLEYSASNIGSGIISIDRLMEGDSIIDLSDLTIIEEKRLVSSLILASMYMHYMRKGLIERGVRHILIIEEAQNLLNADESGYSIIDHVIMELAKYGLRAVLVSNVIPKSSLLKHCNVVLFKINPELLGDEISISRDLVKRLGEMSAEEVLVITNGNITRVRPVRSTMSPKHIVVRRLEIRSRDTHTIDEDVKKKAVANNNEGESNNGGIINQGNSNINNGGNNGIATVSKALNLVGVNNAKNGSSMGDDSPFKKQVMELEREVINLRDRINEIERILEADEKIIEKILELDDKLKNNQA
;
A
#
# COMPACT_ATOMS: atom_id res chain seq x y z
N MET A 1 0.77 -34.24 13.95
CA MET A 1 1.10 -32.85 14.35
C MET A 1 -0.01 -32.38 15.28
N ILE A 2 0.30 -31.88 16.48
CA ILE A 2 -0.72 -31.42 17.44
C ILE A 2 -1.10 -29.98 17.06
N PRO A 3 -2.39 -29.64 16.84
CA PRO A 3 -2.79 -28.30 16.45
C PRO A 3 -2.60 -27.32 17.62
N TYR A 4 -1.93 -26.20 17.34
CA TYR A 4 -1.86 -25.07 18.27
C TYR A 4 -3.09 -24.18 18.08
N ARG A 5 -3.82 -23.87 19.16
CA ARG A 5 -5.04 -23.05 19.10
C ARG A 5 -4.84 -21.77 19.89
N ILE A 6 -5.14 -20.64 19.26
CA ILE A 6 -5.15 -19.33 19.89
C ILE A 6 -6.56 -19.04 20.40
N SER A 7 -6.67 -18.60 21.65
CA SER A 7 -7.94 -18.17 22.23
C SER A 7 -8.39 -16.83 21.63
N LEU A 8 -9.72 -16.66 21.45
CA LEU A 8 -10.34 -15.41 20.98
C LEU A 8 -10.87 -14.57 22.15
N ASP A 9 -10.31 -14.73 23.35
CA ASP A 9 -10.60 -13.91 24.51
C ASP A 9 -10.17 -12.45 24.30
N LYS A 10 -9.08 -12.26 23.53
CA LYS A 10 -8.50 -10.99 23.12
C LYS A 10 -8.56 -10.78 21.60
N HIS A 11 -8.26 -9.56 21.16
CA HIS A 11 -7.94 -9.30 19.76
C HIS A 11 -6.72 -10.12 19.32
N LEU A 12 -6.47 -10.20 18.03
CA LEU A 12 -5.29 -10.86 17.47
C LEU A 12 -4.50 -9.83 16.65
N CYS A 13 -3.19 -9.77 16.84
CA CYS A 13 -2.30 -8.94 16.03
C CYS A 13 -1.33 -9.86 15.28
N ILE A 14 -1.32 -9.77 13.95
CA ILE A 14 -0.45 -10.54 13.07
C ILE A 14 0.59 -9.59 12.51
N LEU A 15 1.84 -9.76 12.94
CA LEU A 15 2.95 -8.85 12.70
C LEU A 15 4.03 -9.53 11.88
N GLY A 16 4.65 -8.80 10.95
CA GLY A 16 5.72 -9.34 10.11
C GLY A 16 6.03 -8.43 8.93
N PRO A 17 7.19 -8.57 8.28
CA PRO A 17 7.48 -7.78 7.10
C PRO A 17 6.56 -8.19 5.92
N THR A 18 6.54 -7.38 4.87
CA THR A 18 5.86 -7.72 3.62
C THR A 18 6.39 -9.07 3.10
N ARG A 19 5.49 -9.88 2.51
CA ARG A 19 5.80 -11.25 2.00
C ARG A 19 6.21 -12.28 3.06
N ALA A 20 6.07 -12.02 4.35
CA ALA A 20 6.34 -13.02 5.40
C ALA A 20 5.34 -14.20 5.44
N GLY A 21 4.21 -14.09 4.72
CA GLY A 21 3.13 -15.08 4.73
C GLY A 21 1.95 -14.72 5.64
N LYS A 22 1.84 -13.45 6.08
CA LYS A 22 0.71 -12.94 6.86
C LYS A 22 -0.62 -13.21 6.16
N SER A 23 -0.77 -12.79 4.90
CA SER A 23 -2.02 -12.98 4.15
C SER A 23 -2.38 -14.45 3.98
N SER A 24 -1.41 -15.34 3.77
CA SER A 24 -1.65 -16.79 3.71
C SER A 24 -2.17 -17.39 5.01
N LEU A 25 -1.73 -16.86 6.16
CA LEU A 25 -2.29 -17.21 7.47
C LEU A 25 -3.70 -16.63 7.64
N VAL A 26 -3.93 -15.38 7.23
CA VAL A 26 -5.24 -14.72 7.29
C VAL A 26 -6.27 -15.48 6.45
N ARG A 27 -5.93 -15.94 5.24
CA ARG A 27 -6.80 -16.80 4.42
C ARG A 27 -7.21 -18.08 5.14
N ALA A 28 -6.27 -18.74 5.82
CA ALA A 28 -6.57 -19.92 6.62
C ALA A 28 -7.46 -19.59 7.84
N ILE A 29 -7.22 -18.44 8.50
CA ILE A 29 -8.05 -17.94 9.60
C ILE A 29 -9.48 -17.68 9.13
N ILE A 30 -9.68 -16.99 8.00
CA ILE A 30 -11.00 -16.70 7.43
C ILE A 30 -11.78 -18.01 7.22
N GLY A 31 -11.17 -18.99 6.55
CA GLY A 31 -11.83 -20.27 6.22
C GLY A 31 -12.23 -21.10 7.45
N GLU A 32 -11.54 -20.94 8.58
CA GLU A 32 -11.92 -21.61 9.83
C GLU A 32 -12.93 -20.81 10.66
N LEU A 33 -12.80 -19.48 10.71
CA LEU A 33 -13.62 -18.63 11.57
C LEU A 33 -15.02 -18.35 10.98
N SER A 34 -15.16 -18.25 9.65
CA SER A 34 -16.45 -18.05 8.97
C SER A 34 -17.45 -19.18 9.21
N LYS A 35 -16.95 -20.39 9.55
CA LYS A 35 -17.78 -21.54 9.91
C LYS A 35 -18.56 -21.35 11.22
N LYS A 36 -18.16 -20.39 12.06
CA LYS A 36 -18.70 -20.24 13.43
C LYS A 36 -19.09 -18.80 13.78
N TYR A 37 -18.46 -17.81 13.17
CA TYR A 37 -18.67 -16.40 13.47
C TYR A 37 -18.90 -15.63 12.18
N VAL A 38 -19.56 -14.48 12.28
CA VAL A 38 -19.60 -13.53 11.17
C VAL A 38 -18.19 -12.97 10.98
N VAL A 39 -17.68 -12.95 9.75
CA VAL A 39 -16.36 -12.42 9.41
C VAL A 39 -16.51 -11.25 8.43
N THR A 40 -16.05 -10.07 8.84
CA THR A 40 -15.84 -8.93 7.94
C THR A 40 -14.36 -8.69 7.74
N VAL A 41 -13.94 -8.50 6.49
CA VAL A 41 -12.55 -8.16 6.13
C VAL A 41 -12.52 -6.77 5.51
N LEU A 42 -11.67 -5.89 6.01
CA LEU A 42 -11.24 -4.67 5.31
C LEU A 42 -9.98 -5.04 4.53
N ASP A 43 -10.14 -5.27 3.23
CA ASP A 43 -9.10 -5.76 2.33
C ASP A 43 -8.43 -4.59 1.61
N TRP A 44 -7.22 -4.24 2.01
CA TRP A 44 -6.53 -3.03 1.54
C TRP A 44 -6.05 -3.18 0.10
N HIS A 45 -5.64 -4.39 -0.27
CA HIS A 45 -5.01 -4.71 -1.56
C HIS A 45 -5.84 -5.66 -2.44
N GLY A 46 -7.02 -6.10 -2.00
CA GLY A 46 -7.87 -7.03 -2.76
C GLY A 46 -7.34 -8.47 -2.73
N GLU A 47 -6.53 -8.82 -1.73
CA GLU A 47 -5.84 -10.11 -1.64
C GLU A 47 -6.77 -11.28 -1.28
N TYR A 48 -7.95 -10.99 -0.74
CA TYR A 48 -8.89 -11.99 -0.23
C TYR A 48 -10.10 -12.17 -1.13
N ALA A 49 -10.18 -11.46 -2.27
CA ALA A 49 -11.27 -11.57 -3.23
C ALA A 49 -11.60 -13.04 -3.58
N GLY A 50 -12.89 -13.38 -3.55
CA GLY A 50 -13.39 -14.72 -3.86
C GLY A 50 -13.35 -15.74 -2.71
N ILE A 51 -12.84 -15.38 -1.53
CA ILE A 51 -12.91 -16.25 -0.33
C ILE A 51 -14.28 -16.16 0.35
N LEU A 52 -14.82 -14.95 0.44
CA LEU A 52 -16.15 -14.60 0.95
C LEU A 52 -16.83 -13.68 -0.07
N PRO A 53 -18.13 -13.36 0.07
CA PRO A 53 -18.77 -12.33 -0.73
C PRO A 53 -17.99 -11.00 -0.67
N THR A 54 -17.46 -10.57 -1.82
CA THR A 54 -16.66 -9.34 -1.94
C THR A 54 -17.55 -8.20 -2.40
N LEU A 55 -17.46 -7.06 -1.71
CA LEU A 55 -18.22 -5.85 -1.96
C LEU A 55 -17.25 -4.69 -2.20
N PRO A 56 -17.41 -3.93 -3.29
CA PRO A 56 -16.68 -2.68 -3.45
C PRO A 56 -17.19 -1.65 -2.44
N THR A 57 -16.34 -0.69 -2.08
CA THR A 57 -16.71 0.41 -1.17
C THR A 57 -17.92 1.21 -1.62
N SER A 58 -18.08 1.38 -2.94
CA SER A 58 -19.22 2.08 -3.56
C SER A 58 -20.56 1.41 -3.33
N ALA A 59 -20.58 0.09 -3.04
CA ALA A 59 -21.82 -0.63 -2.74
C ALA A 59 -22.32 -0.39 -1.30
N ILE A 60 -21.48 0.17 -0.43
CA ILE A 60 -21.76 0.34 1.00
C ILE A 60 -22.44 1.69 1.25
N LYS A 61 -23.59 1.64 1.90
CA LYS A 61 -24.32 2.82 2.37
C LYS A 61 -23.82 3.23 3.75
N ILE A 62 -23.27 4.43 3.86
CA ILE A 62 -22.83 5.02 5.14
C ILE A 62 -23.79 6.16 5.49
N GLU A 63 -24.57 5.98 6.55
CA GLU A 63 -25.55 6.97 7.02
C GLU A 63 -24.93 7.85 8.11
N LEU A 64 -24.45 9.03 7.72
CA LEU A 64 -23.66 9.90 8.59
C LEU A 64 -24.46 10.42 9.80
N ASN A 65 -25.78 10.59 9.67
CA ASN A 65 -26.67 10.99 10.77
C ASN A 65 -26.74 9.95 11.91
N ARG A 66 -26.32 8.70 11.67
CA ARG A 66 -26.29 7.66 12.71
C ARG A 66 -25.03 7.73 13.57
N LEU A 67 -24.06 8.57 13.19
CA LEU A 67 -22.82 8.80 13.92
C LEU A 67 -22.99 10.07 14.78
N PRO A 68 -22.65 10.03 16.09
CA PRO A 68 -22.63 11.24 16.92
C PRO A 68 -21.72 12.32 16.30
N PRO A 69 -22.11 13.61 16.27
CA PRO A 69 -21.34 14.66 15.58
C PRO A 69 -19.88 14.78 16.03
N LYS A 70 -19.62 14.56 17.32
CA LYS A 70 -18.25 14.56 17.86
C LYS A 70 -17.43 13.39 17.33
N LEU A 71 -18.00 12.18 17.36
CA LEU A 71 -17.34 10.99 16.81
C LEU A 71 -17.09 11.15 15.31
N LEU A 72 -18.09 11.63 14.56
CA LEU A 72 -17.94 11.88 13.13
C LEU A 72 -16.82 12.90 12.86
N THR A 73 -16.75 13.98 13.64
CA THR A 73 -15.66 14.97 13.51
C THR A 73 -14.29 14.33 13.70
N GLU A 74 -14.11 13.52 14.75
CA GLU A 74 -12.84 12.86 15.04
C GLU A 74 -12.47 11.84 13.95
N ILE A 75 -13.45 11.10 13.43
CA ILE A 75 -13.25 10.13 12.32
C ILE A 75 -12.90 10.83 11.01
N LEU A 76 -13.60 11.90 10.65
CA LEU A 76 -13.28 12.72 9.48
C LEU A 76 -11.92 13.42 9.65
N GLY A 77 -11.63 13.91 10.86
CA GLY A 77 -10.35 14.51 11.22
C GLY A 77 -9.19 13.55 11.01
N PHE A 78 -9.34 12.32 11.50
CA PHE A 78 -8.37 11.25 11.31
C PHE A 78 -8.21 10.86 9.83
N GLY A 79 -9.32 10.59 9.13
CA GLY A 79 -9.29 10.12 7.75
C GLY A 79 -8.76 11.17 6.76
N LEU A 80 -9.09 12.44 6.97
CA LEU A 80 -8.66 13.56 6.12
C LEU A 80 -7.37 14.23 6.60
N GLY A 81 -6.77 13.79 7.72
CA GLY A 81 -5.56 14.37 8.30
C GLY A 81 -5.73 15.85 8.70
N LEU A 82 -6.86 16.21 9.29
CA LEU A 82 -7.15 17.58 9.70
C LEU A 82 -6.36 17.97 10.96
N ASN A 83 -5.93 19.22 11.04
CA ASN A 83 -5.36 19.78 12.26
C ASN A 83 -6.45 20.14 13.29
N GLU A 84 -6.07 20.36 14.55
CA GLU A 84 -7.02 20.65 15.63
C GLU A 84 -7.95 21.85 15.35
N PRO A 85 -7.48 23.00 14.81
CA PRO A 85 -8.37 24.11 14.46
C PRO A 85 -9.41 23.72 13.39
N SER A 86 -9.00 22.96 12.37
CA SER A 86 -9.89 22.48 11.31
C SER A 86 -10.90 21.47 11.84
N MET A 87 -10.49 20.59 12.76
CA MET A 87 -11.41 19.68 13.45
C MET A 87 -12.46 20.45 14.27
N TYR A 88 -12.04 21.47 15.02
CA TYR A 88 -12.98 22.29 15.78
C TYR A 88 -13.93 23.07 14.87
N MET A 89 -13.43 23.62 13.75
CA MET A 89 -14.27 24.27 12.74
C MET A 89 -15.28 23.29 12.15
N LEU A 90 -14.85 22.09 11.76
CA LEU A 90 -15.73 21.03 11.26
C LEU A 90 -16.81 20.68 12.30
N TYR A 91 -16.45 20.48 13.57
CA TYR A 91 -17.41 20.25 14.64
C TYR A 91 -18.44 21.38 14.75
N ARG A 92 -18.01 22.66 14.70
CA ARG A 92 -18.93 23.81 14.74
C ARG A 92 -19.95 23.77 13.59
N ILE A 93 -19.52 23.34 12.41
CA ILE A 93 -20.37 23.23 11.21
C ILE A 93 -21.40 22.10 11.38
N ILE A 94 -21.00 20.97 11.96
CA ILE A 94 -21.78 19.71 11.94
C ILE A 94 -22.42 19.35 13.29
N ARG A 95 -22.28 20.19 14.32
CA ARG A 95 -22.79 19.89 15.67
C ARG A 95 -24.31 19.73 15.76
N ASP A 96 -25.06 20.27 14.80
CA ASP A 96 -26.53 20.21 14.76
C ASP A 96 -27.07 18.84 14.30
N GLY A 97 -26.21 17.97 13.74
CA GLY A 97 -26.58 16.64 13.28
C GLY A 97 -27.42 16.58 12.00
N ASN A 98 -27.72 17.71 11.35
CA ASN A 98 -28.62 17.73 10.18
C ASN A 98 -27.89 17.38 8.88
N TYR A 99 -27.39 16.16 8.74
CA TYR A 99 -26.74 15.64 7.51
C TYR A 99 -26.94 14.14 7.45
N SER A 100 -27.30 13.60 6.30
CA SER A 100 -27.46 12.16 6.10
C SER A 100 -26.36 11.57 5.22
N SER A 101 -25.86 12.36 4.27
CA SER A 101 -24.90 11.97 3.25
C SER A 101 -23.67 12.87 3.23
N PHE A 102 -22.64 12.45 2.50
CA PHE A 102 -21.50 13.31 2.22
C PHE A 102 -21.86 14.56 1.42
N ASN A 103 -22.82 14.47 0.49
CA ASN A 103 -23.28 15.64 -0.26
C ASN A 103 -23.93 16.68 0.67
N ASP A 104 -24.72 16.24 1.65
CA ASP A 104 -25.30 17.14 2.66
C ASP A 104 -24.19 17.80 3.48
N LEU A 105 -23.18 17.02 3.87
CA LEU A 105 -22.04 17.50 4.65
C LEU A 105 -21.19 18.52 3.88
N ILE A 106 -20.88 18.24 2.61
CA ILE A 106 -20.18 19.14 1.68
C ILE A 106 -20.98 20.44 1.55
N GLY A 107 -22.28 20.35 1.25
CA GLY A 107 -23.15 21.51 1.14
C GLY A 107 -23.22 22.34 2.43
N LYS A 108 -23.20 21.69 3.59
CA LYS A 108 -23.13 22.39 4.89
C LYS A 108 -21.83 23.11 5.12
N ILE A 109 -20.70 22.49 4.78
CA ILE A 109 -19.38 23.10 4.92
C ILE A 109 -19.29 24.29 3.97
N ASP A 110 -19.71 24.14 2.72
CA ASP A 110 -19.62 25.20 1.73
C ASP A 110 -20.46 26.44 2.11
N ASN A 111 -21.71 26.21 2.56
CA ASN A 111 -22.62 27.29 2.98
C ASN A 111 -22.29 27.90 4.36
N TYR A 112 -21.29 27.37 5.08
CA TYR A 112 -20.93 27.91 6.38
C TYR A 112 -20.32 29.32 6.25
N LEU A 113 -20.92 30.27 6.94
CA LEU A 113 -20.46 31.66 6.99
C LEU A 113 -19.19 31.77 7.82
N VAL A 114 -18.18 32.38 7.24
CA VAL A 114 -16.86 32.62 7.83
C VAL A 114 -16.65 34.12 7.97
N ASN A 115 -16.04 34.53 9.08
CA ASN A 115 -15.87 35.95 9.38
C ASN A 115 -14.43 36.43 9.14
N THR A 116 -13.50 35.51 8.96
CA THR A 116 -12.08 35.80 8.78
C THR A 116 -11.53 35.07 7.57
N ARG A 117 -10.46 35.62 6.99
CA ARG A 117 -9.71 34.96 5.90
C ARG A 117 -9.19 33.58 6.33
N THR A 118 -8.70 33.45 7.55
CA THR A 118 -8.20 32.17 8.08
C THR A 118 -9.30 31.12 8.20
N GLU A 119 -10.51 31.50 8.66
CA GLU A 119 -11.67 30.59 8.64
C GLU A 119 -12.04 30.19 7.20
N ALA A 120 -12.01 31.12 6.24
CA ALA A 120 -12.27 30.82 4.84
C ALA A 120 -11.27 29.83 4.24
N GLU A 121 -9.97 30.00 4.54
CA GLU A 121 -8.90 29.11 4.11
C GLU A 121 -9.04 27.71 4.74
N MET A 122 -9.36 27.63 6.05
CA MET A 122 -9.64 26.36 6.72
C MET A 122 -10.86 25.65 6.12
N LYS A 123 -11.95 26.38 5.87
CA LYS A 123 -13.16 25.86 5.20
C LYS A 123 -12.82 25.23 3.86
N ALA A 124 -12.09 25.97 3.02
CA ALA A 124 -11.70 25.52 1.69
C ALA A 124 -10.77 24.29 1.75
N ALA A 125 -9.88 24.22 2.75
CA ALA A 125 -9.00 23.06 2.94
C ALA A 125 -9.78 21.80 3.33
N ILE A 126 -10.74 21.93 4.26
CA ILE A 126 -11.64 20.82 4.65
C ILE A 126 -12.45 20.36 3.44
N LEU A 127 -13.08 21.31 2.73
CA LEU A 127 -13.94 21.03 1.59
C LEU A 127 -13.19 20.27 0.49
N ARG A 128 -12.00 20.76 0.09
CA ARG A 128 -11.17 20.11 -0.94
C ARG A 128 -10.85 18.65 -0.59
N ARG A 129 -10.47 18.38 0.67
CA ARG A 129 -10.13 17.02 1.10
C ARG A 129 -11.37 16.14 1.17
N LEU A 130 -12.49 16.68 1.68
CA LEU A 130 -13.73 15.93 1.79
C LEU A 130 -14.32 15.60 0.42
N GLU A 131 -14.42 16.55 -0.51
CA GLU A 131 -14.95 16.35 -1.86
C GLU A 131 -14.17 15.27 -2.60
N TYR A 132 -12.85 15.33 -2.52
CA TYR A 132 -11.97 14.35 -3.14
C TYR A 132 -12.22 12.97 -2.57
N SER A 133 -12.15 12.82 -1.25
CA SER A 133 -12.28 11.51 -0.62
C SER A 133 -13.69 10.94 -0.60
N ALA A 134 -14.73 11.79 -0.59
CA ALA A 134 -16.13 11.36 -0.50
C ALA A 134 -16.74 10.98 -1.85
N SER A 135 -16.12 11.36 -2.96
CA SER A 135 -16.63 11.12 -4.33
C SER A 135 -16.96 9.65 -4.61
N ASN A 136 -16.25 8.72 -3.95
CA ASN A 136 -16.39 7.28 -4.10
C ASN A 136 -17.09 6.58 -2.90
N ILE A 137 -17.70 7.33 -1.97
CA ILE A 137 -18.18 6.78 -0.69
C ILE A 137 -19.68 7.01 -0.48
N GLY A 138 -20.38 5.99 0.03
CA GLY A 138 -21.60 6.19 0.83
C GLY A 138 -22.91 6.31 0.06
N SER A 139 -22.89 6.29 -1.28
CA SER A 139 -24.08 6.24 -2.14
C SER A 139 -24.61 4.81 -2.36
N GLY A 140 -23.98 3.83 -1.74
CA GLY A 140 -24.33 2.42 -1.88
C GLY A 140 -25.73 2.07 -1.39
N ILE A 141 -26.13 0.82 -1.66
CA ILE A 141 -27.46 0.29 -1.32
C ILE A 141 -27.37 -0.61 -0.07
N ILE A 142 -26.19 -1.14 0.22
CA ILE A 142 -25.98 -2.10 1.32
C ILE A 142 -25.70 -1.33 2.61
N SER A 143 -26.68 -1.29 3.50
CA SER A 143 -26.51 -0.72 4.85
C SER A 143 -25.50 -1.51 5.68
N ILE A 144 -24.80 -0.84 6.59
CA ILE A 144 -23.91 -1.50 7.57
C ILE A 144 -24.62 -2.60 8.35
N ASP A 145 -25.90 -2.44 8.69
CA ASP A 145 -26.64 -3.42 9.50
C ASP A 145 -26.70 -4.79 8.79
N ARG A 146 -26.98 -4.79 7.47
CA ARG A 146 -26.96 -5.99 6.63
C ARG A 146 -25.57 -6.58 6.46
N LEU A 147 -24.55 -5.73 6.36
CA LEU A 147 -23.16 -6.18 6.26
C LEU A 147 -22.74 -6.95 7.52
N MET A 148 -23.23 -6.53 8.69
CA MET A 148 -22.90 -7.14 9.97
C MET A 148 -23.65 -8.44 10.27
N GLU A 149 -24.59 -8.84 9.41
CA GLU A 149 -25.39 -10.07 9.55
C GLU A 149 -24.78 -11.27 8.82
N GLY A 150 -23.82 -11.06 7.92
CA GLY A 150 -23.21 -12.12 7.12
C GLY A 150 -21.74 -11.86 6.83
N ASP A 151 -21.06 -12.88 6.32
CA ASP A 151 -19.65 -12.79 5.96
C ASP A 151 -19.44 -11.87 4.77
N SER A 152 -18.42 -11.01 4.85
CA SER A 152 -18.16 -10.02 3.80
C SER A 152 -16.69 -9.63 3.71
N ILE A 153 -16.19 -9.45 2.49
CA ILE A 153 -14.96 -8.72 2.23
C ILE A 153 -15.33 -7.36 1.66
N ILE A 154 -14.82 -6.30 2.28
CA ILE A 154 -14.90 -4.95 1.76
C ILE A 154 -13.60 -4.68 1.03
N ASP A 155 -13.69 -4.61 -0.29
CA ASP A 155 -12.55 -4.38 -1.15
C ASP A 155 -12.22 -2.88 -1.21
N LEU A 156 -11.08 -2.50 -0.64
CA LEU A 156 -10.56 -1.13 -0.67
C LEU A 156 -9.56 -0.93 -1.81
N SER A 157 -9.25 -1.96 -2.61
CA SER A 157 -8.21 -1.89 -3.64
C SER A 157 -8.52 -0.91 -4.77
N ASP A 158 -9.81 -0.69 -5.04
CA ASP A 158 -10.30 0.29 -6.02
C ASP A 158 -9.98 1.75 -5.64
N LEU A 159 -9.81 2.04 -4.35
CA LEU A 159 -9.41 3.36 -3.89
C LEU A 159 -7.90 3.49 -4.13
N THR A 160 -7.46 4.48 -4.92
CA THR A 160 -6.03 4.61 -5.24
C THR A 160 -5.25 5.33 -4.15
N ILE A 161 -5.95 6.00 -3.23
CA ILE A 161 -5.40 7.01 -2.34
C ILE A 161 -5.49 6.53 -0.90
N ILE A 162 -4.40 6.69 -0.16
CA ILE A 162 -4.28 6.18 1.20
C ILE A 162 -5.30 6.87 2.11
N GLU A 163 -5.46 8.18 1.99
CA GLU A 163 -6.41 8.98 2.75
C GLU A 163 -7.86 8.52 2.53
N GLU A 164 -8.23 8.15 1.30
CA GLU A 164 -9.56 7.60 0.98
C GLU A 164 -9.78 6.26 1.67
N LYS A 165 -8.82 5.34 1.57
CA LYS A 165 -8.89 4.04 2.24
C LYS A 165 -8.98 4.21 3.75
N ARG A 166 -8.20 5.14 4.33
CA ARG A 166 -8.24 5.47 5.75
C ARG A 166 -9.60 6.00 6.16
N LEU A 167 -10.14 6.96 5.41
CA LEU A 167 -11.45 7.57 5.67
C LEU A 167 -12.57 6.53 5.60
N VAL A 168 -12.65 5.76 4.53
CA VAL A 168 -13.68 4.73 4.34
C VAL A 168 -13.61 3.69 5.44
N SER A 169 -12.43 3.14 5.71
CA SER A 169 -12.24 2.15 6.77
C SER A 169 -12.67 2.70 8.12
N SER A 170 -12.30 3.95 8.43
CA SER A 170 -12.64 4.61 9.70
C SER A 170 -14.15 4.84 9.84
N LEU A 171 -14.85 5.21 8.76
CA LEU A 171 -16.30 5.37 8.77
C LEU A 171 -17.04 4.05 8.88
N ILE A 172 -16.53 2.99 8.25
CA ILE A 172 -17.06 1.63 8.40
C ILE A 172 -16.89 1.19 9.85
N LEU A 173 -15.70 1.36 10.44
CA LEU A 173 -15.43 1.06 11.86
C LEU A 173 -16.38 1.82 12.80
N ALA A 174 -16.58 3.12 12.58
CA ALA A 174 -17.50 3.93 13.37
C ALA A 174 -18.96 3.48 13.20
N SER A 175 -19.35 3.09 12.00
CA SER A 175 -20.69 2.56 11.71
C SER A 175 -20.91 1.20 12.37
N MET A 176 -19.90 0.32 12.36
CA MET A 176 -19.90 -0.96 13.08
C MET A 176 -20.00 -0.74 14.58
N TYR A 177 -19.24 0.22 15.12
CA TYR A 177 -19.30 0.62 16.53
C TYR A 177 -20.71 1.02 16.94
N MET A 178 -21.35 1.91 16.16
CA MET A 178 -22.73 2.31 16.43
C MET A 178 -23.73 1.16 16.30
N HIS A 179 -23.54 0.26 15.32
CA HIS A 179 -24.37 -0.93 15.17
C HIS A 179 -24.32 -1.82 16.41
N TYR A 180 -23.10 -2.15 16.88
CA TYR A 180 -22.92 -3.05 18.01
C TYR A 180 -23.28 -2.42 19.35
N MET A 181 -23.00 -1.13 19.53
CA MET A 181 -23.44 -0.40 20.72
C MET A 181 -24.96 -0.44 20.88
N ARG A 182 -25.73 -0.32 19.78
CA ARG A 182 -27.21 -0.45 19.81
C ARG A 182 -27.69 -1.86 20.15
N LYS A 183 -26.93 -2.90 19.79
CA LYS A 183 -27.24 -4.30 20.15
C LYS A 183 -26.96 -4.62 21.62
N GLY A 184 -26.20 -3.77 22.30
CA GLY A 184 -25.89 -3.89 23.72
C GLY A 184 -24.68 -4.79 24.01
N LEU A 185 -24.19 -4.67 25.25
CA LEU A 185 -23.06 -5.41 25.78
C LEU A 185 -23.32 -6.92 25.78
N ILE A 186 -22.25 -7.70 25.70
CA ILE A 186 -22.32 -9.15 25.82
C ILE A 186 -21.49 -9.59 27.01
N GLU A 187 -21.99 -10.56 27.77
CA GLU A 187 -21.26 -11.05 28.94
C GLU A 187 -20.04 -11.88 28.55
N ARG A 188 -20.19 -12.78 27.56
CA ARG A 188 -19.13 -13.67 27.09
C ARG A 188 -19.30 -14.05 25.62
N GLY A 189 -18.19 -14.39 24.98
CA GLY A 189 -18.14 -15.00 23.65
C GLY A 189 -17.71 -14.04 22.54
N VAL A 190 -17.78 -14.54 21.32
CA VAL A 190 -17.43 -13.81 20.10
C VAL A 190 -18.60 -13.96 19.15
N ARG A 191 -19.05 -12.85 18.57
CA ARG A 191 -20.14 -12.77 17.60
C ARG A 191 -19.62 -12.45 16.20
N HIS A 192 -18.58 -11.62 16.15
CA HIS A 192 -18.06 -11.07 14.90
C HIS A 192 -16.54 -11.01 14.93
N ILE A 193 -15.89 -11.42 13.85
CA ILE A 193 -14.45 -11.28 13.62
C ILE A 193 -14.24 -10.19 12.58
N LEU A 194 -13.53 -9.14 12.96
CA LEU A 194 -13.18 -8.06 12.05
C LEU A 194 -11.71 -8.21 11.69
N ILE A 195 -11.40 -8.42 10.42
CA ILE A 195 -10.03 -8.49 9.93
C ILE A 195 -9.69 -7.15 9.29
N ILE A 196 -8.62 -6.51 9.75
CA ILE A 196 -8.12 -5.25 9.20
C ILE A 196 -6.76 -5.53 8.58
N GLU A 197 -6.70 -5.52 7.25
CA GLU A 197 -5.44 -5.59 6.52
C GLU A 197 -4.69 -4.24 6.58
N GLU A 198 -3.36 -4.29 6.50
CA GLU A 198 -2.47 -3.11 6.55
C GLU A 198 -2.86 -2.14 7.69
N ALA A 199 -3.11 -2.71 8.87
CA ALA A 199 -3.69 -2.01 10.01
C ALA A 199 -2.85 -0.82 10.49
N GLN A 200 -1.55 -0.75 10.19
CA GLN A 200 -0.73 0.43 10.48
C GLN A 200 -1.25 1.72 9.81
N ASN A 201 -2.05 1.62 8.74
CA ASN A 201 -2.67 2.79 8.12
C ASN A 201 -3.81 3.38 8.96
N LEU A 202 -4.38 2.59 9.88
CA LEU A 202 -5.46 3.01 10.79
C LEU A 202 -4.98 3.22 12.22
N LEU A 203 -3.88 2.57 12.60
CA LEU A 203 -3.32 2.65 13.94
C LEU A 203 -2.15 3.64 13.94
N ASN A 204 -2.34 4.83 14.50
CA ASN A 204 -1.26 5.81 14.63
C ASN A 204 -0.19 5.26 15.59
N ALA A 205 0.98 4.88 15.09
CA ALA A 205 2.09 4.43 15.94
C ALA A 205 2.78 5.60 16.67
N ASP A 206 2.82 6.78 16.06
CA ASP A 206 3.77 7.85 16.43
C ASP A 206 3.23 8.89 17.44
N GLU A 207 1.92 8.94 17.71
CA GLU A 207 1.33 9.94 18.63
C GLU A 207 1.31 9.46 20.09
N SER A 208 1.59 10.33 21.05
CA SER A 208 1.51 10.01 22.49
C SER A 208 0.07 9.97 23.01
N GLY A 209 -0.72 8.99 22.55
CA GLY A 209 -2.12 8.81 22.96
C GLY A 209 -2.83 7.71 22.18
N TYR A 210 -4.05 7.38 22.60
CA TYR A 210 -4.95 6.54 21.80
C TYR A 210 -5.66 7.42 20.78
N SER A 211 -5.63 7.02 19.51
CA SER A 211 -6.50 7.59 18.49
C SER A 211 -7.95 7.19 18.73
N ILE A 212 -8.89 7.89 18.10
CA ILE A 212 -10.30 7.50 18.09
C ILE A 212 -10.50 6.08 17.54
N ILE A 213 -9.66 5.66 16.59
CA ILE A 213 -9.70 4.32 16.00
C ILE A 213 -9.26 3.26 17.01
N ASP A 214 -8.19 3.52 17.76
CA ASP A 214 -7.73 2.61 18.82
C ASP A 214 -8.84 2.39 19.84
N HIS A 215 -9.49 3.49 20.27
CA HIS A 215 -10.61 3.43 21.20
C HIS A 215 -11.79 2.63 20.66
N VAL A 216 -12.19 2.87 19.41
CA VAL A 216 -13.28 2.12 18.75
C VAL A 216 -12.97 0.63 18.71
N ILE A 217 -11.77 0.23 18.28
CA ILE A 217 -11.37 -1.19 18.19
C ILE A 217 -11.38 -1.84 19.58
N MET A 218 -10.80 -1.19 20.59
CA MET A 218 -10.75 -1.69 21.96
C MET A 218 -12.15 -1.82 22.57
N GLU A 219 -13.03 -0.87 22.30
CA GLU A 219 -14.37 -0.88 22.88
C GLU A 219 -15.30 -1.89 22.20
N LEU A 220 -15.13 -2.12 20.89
CA LEU A 220 -15.83 -3.16 20.13
C LEU A 220 -15.71 -4.56 20.78
N ALA A 221 -14.63 -4.80 21.55
CA ALA A 221 -14.45 -6.03 22.31
C ALA A 221 -15.60 -6.32 23.30
N LYS A 222 -16.18 -5.27 23.92
CA LYS A 222 -17.27 -5.38 24.91
C LYS A 222 -18.58 -5.88 24.28
N TYR A 223 -18.73 -5.69 22.97
CA TYR A 223 -19.90 -6.09 22.20
C TYR A 223 -19.72 -7.45 21.48
N GLY A 224 -18.60 -8.13 21.73
CA GLY A 224 -18.31 -9.44 21.16
C GLY A 224 -17.65 -9.44 19.80
N LEU A 225 -17.13 -8.29 19.36
CA LEU A 225 -16.31 -8.20 18.17
C LEU A 225 -14.84 -8.45 18.52
N ARG A 226 -14.14 -9.25 17.73
CA ARG A 226 -12.71 -9.48 17.86
C ARG A 226 -11.99 -9.06 16.60
N ALA A 227 -11.21 -7.99 16.71
CA ALA A 227 -10.32 -7.56 15.65
C ALA A 227 -9.13 -8.51 15.46
N VAL A 228 -8.80 -8.80 14.20
CA VAL A 228 -7.54 -9.39 13.73
C VAL A 228 -6.81 -8.31 12.95
N LEU A 229 -5.81 -7.72 13.57
CA LEU A 229 -5.03 -6.61 13.03
C LEU A 229 -3.81 -7.16 12.30
N VAL A 230 -3.74 -7.00 10.99
CA VAL A 230 -2.62 -7.48 10.18
C VAL A 230 -1.74 -6.28 9.84
N SER A 231 -0.49 -6.27 10.30
CA SER A 231 0.35 -5.08 10.20
C SER A 231 1.81 -5.40 9.90
N ASN A 232 2.46 -4.48 9.19
CA ASN A 232 3.91 -4.50 8.97
C ASN A 232 4.68 -3.82 10.11
N VAL A 233 4.04 -2.88 10.79
CA VAL A 233 4.59 -2.10 11.91
C VAL A 233 3.98 -2.60 13.20
N ILE A 234 4.74 -2.56 14.28
CA ILE A 234 4.21 -2.96 15.58
C ILE A 234 3.34 -1.84 16.15
N PRO A 235 2.05 -2.09 16.46
CA PRO A 235 1.20 -1.11 17.12
C PRO A 235 1.72 -0.75 18.52
N LYS A 236 1.24 0.37 19.05
CA LYS A 236 1.55 0.80 20.42
C LYS A 236 1.33 -0.30 21.45
N SER A 237 2.20 -0.33 22.45
CA SER A 237 2.14 -1.28 23.56
C SER A 237 0.80 -1.26 24.30
N SER A 238 0.13 -0.11 24.30
CA SER A 238 -1.18 0.11 24.89
C SER A 238 -2.27 -0.75 24.21
N LEU A 239 -2.30 -0.81 22.88
CA LEU A 239 -3.18 -1.68 22.10
C LEU A 239 -2.76 -3.15 22.21
N LEU A 240 -1.45 -3.45 22.14
CA LEU A 240 -0.94 -4.82 22.20
C LEU A 240 -1.31 -5.57 23.48
N LYS A 241 -1.48 -4.89 24.62
CA LYS A 241 -1.95 -5.50 25.88
C LYS A 241 -3.33 -6.18 25.73
N HIS A 242 -4.14 -5.69 24.79
CA HIS A 242 -5.47 -6.20 24.46
C HIS A 242 -5.45 -7.23 23.33
N CYS A 243 -4.27 -7.62 22.85
CA CYS A 243 -4.08 -8.56 21.75
C CYS A 243 -3.29 -9.81 22.19
N ASN A 244 -3.64 -10.95 21.62
CA ASN A 244 -2.69 -12.03 21.36
C ASN A 244 -1.86 -11.63 20.13
N VAL A 245 -0.59 -12.00 20.07
CA VAL A 245 0.32 -11.59 18.97
C VAL A 245 0.85 -12.82 18.25
N VAL A 246 0.78 -12.82 16.92
CA VAL A 246 1.47 -13.74 16.03
C VAL A 246 2.53 -12.94 15.31
N LEU A 247 3.79 -13.20 15.64
CA LEU A 247 4.94 -12.47 15.15
C LEU A 247 5.74 -13.36 14.19
N PHE A 248 5.69 -13.01 12.91
CA PHE A 248 6.60 -13.54 11.91
C PHE A 248 8.01 -13.01 12.12
N LYS A 249 8.98 -13.64 11.45
CA LYS A 249 10.38 -13.23 11.56
C LYS A 249 10.56 -11.79 11.06
N ILE A 250 10.91 -10.89 11.98
CA ILE A 250 11.29 -9.50 11.72
C ILE A 250 12.75 -9.34 12.18
N ASN A 251 13.54 -8.51 11.48
CA ASN A 251 14.86 -8.15 11.97
C ASN A 251 14.69 -7.35 13.29
N PRO A 252 15.27 -7.79 14.42
CA PRO A 252 15.15 -7.08 15.69
C PRO A 252 15.51 -5.60 15.64
N GLU A 253 16.41 -5.19 14.75
CA GLU A 253 16.80 -3.79 14.54
C GLU A 253 15.65 -2.93 13.99
N LEU A 254 14.71 -3.52 13.26
CA LEU A 254 13.52 -2.85 12.72
C LEU A 254 12.42 -2.64 13.77
N LEU A 255 12.59 -3.16 14.98
CA LEU A 255 11.58 -3.09 16.04
C LEU A 255 11.68 -1.81 16.88
N GLY A 256 12.70 -0.97 16.63
CA GLY A 256 12.90 0.32 17.28
C GLY A 256 13.12 0.26 18.79
N ASP A 257 13.45 1.42 19.39
CA ASP A 257 13.61 1.58 20.85
C ASP A 257 12.26 1.61 21.62
N GLU A 258 11.14 1.65 20.90
CA GLU A 258 9.79 1.86 21.46
C GLU A 258 9.23 0.65 22.20
N ILE A 259 9.76 -0.53 21.92
CA ILE A 259 9.41 -1.73 22.64
C ILE A 259 10.60 -2.06 23.50
N SER A 260 10.41 -2.09 24.82
CA SER A 260 11.35 -2.75 25.72
C SER A 260 11.26 -4.26 25.46
N ILE A 261 11.83 -4.70 24.34
CA ILE A 261 11.82 -6.08 23.90
C ILE A 261 12.71 -6.83 24.87
N SER A 262 12.15 -7.81 25.55
CA SER A 262 12.95 -8.64 26.44
C SER A 262 14.07 -9.31 25.61
N ARG A 263 15.27 -9.41 26.18
CA ARG A 263 16.39 -10.14 25.54
C ARG A 263 16.00 -11.56 25.13
N ASP A 264 15.06 -12.17 25.86
CA ASP A 264 14.46 -13.47 25.53
C ASP A 264 13.70 -13.46 24.20
N LEU A 265 12.89 -12.42 23.93
CA LEU A 265 12.16 -12.30 22.66
C LEU A 265 13.12 -12.07 21.48
N VAL A 266 14.16 -11.23 21.63
CA VAL A 266 15.19 -11.04 20.60
C VAL A 266 15.89 -12.37 20.28
N LYS A 267 16.30 -13.11 21.31
CA LYS A 267 16.93 -14.42 21.16
C LYS A 267 16.01 -15.39 20.41
N ARG A 268 14.74 -15.49 20.80
CA ARG A 268 13.75 -16.36 20.14
C ARG A 268 13.50 -15.98 18.69
N LEU A 269 13.49 -14.69 18.36
CA LEU A 269 13.39 -14.21 16.97
C LEU A 269 14.61 -14.58 16.13
N GLY A 270 15.82 -14.49 16.70
CA GLY A 270 17.06 -14.89 16.04
C GLY A 270 17.10 -16.39 15.70
N GLU A 271 16.62 -17.24 16.62
CA GLU A 271 16.58 -18.70 16.46
C GLU A 271 15.44 -19.22 15.57
N MET A 272 14.49 -18.36 15.18
CA MET A 272 13.30 -18.76 14.43
C MET A 272 13.60 -18.91 12.93
N SER A 273 13.04 -19.95 12.29
CA SER A 273 13.07 -20.10 10.84
C SER A 273 12.03 -19.21 10.13
N ALA A 274 12.17 -18.98 8.83
CA ALA A 274 11.20 -18.18 8.05
C ALA A 274 9.82 -18.87 7.89
N GLU A 275 9.72 -20.15 8.23
CA GLU A 275 8.48 -20.93 8.19
C GLU A 275 7.76 -20.97 9.54
N GLU A 276 8.36 -20.39 10.58
CA GLU A 276 7.83 -20.37 11.93
C GLU A 276 7.37 -18.96 12.32
N VAL A 277 6.48 -18.92 13.30
CA VAL A 277 6.00 -17.71 13.95
C VAL A 277 6.12 -17.86 15.46
N LEU A 278 6.33 -16.74 16.15
CA LEU A 278 6.15 -16.67 17.59
C LEU A 278 4.70 -16.31 17.89
N VAL A 279 4.05 -17.13 18.69
CA VAL A 279 2.75 -16.82 19.26
C VAL A 279 2.96 -16.36 20.70
N ILE A 280 2.58 -15.11 20.96
CA ILE A 280 2.68 -14.46 22.26
C ILE A 280 1.27 -14.31 22.80
N THR A 281 1.00 -14.98 23.92
CA THR A 281 -0.26 -14.91 24.67
C THR A 281 0.05 -14.54 26.12
N ASN A 282 -0.96 -14.45 26.99
CA ASN A 282 -0.77 -14.11 28.41
C ASN A 282 0.31 -15.01 29.07
N GLY A 283 1.51 -14.44 29.24
CA GLY A 283 2.64 -15.07 29.93
C GLY A 283 3.42 -16.13 29.14
N ASN A 284 3.06 -16.42 27.88
CA ASN A 284 3.69 -17.50 27.11
C ASN A 284 4.11 -17.07 25.70
N ILE A 285 5.33 -17.46 25.32
CA ILE A 285 5.88 -17.31 23.97
C ILE A 285 6.14 -18.70 23.41
N THR A 286 5.43 -19.08 22.35
CA THR A 286 5.54 -20.41 21.72
C THR A 286 5.92 -20.28 20.25
N ARG A 287 6.86 -21.11 19.78
CA ARG A 287 7.17 -21.26 18.35
C ARG A 287 6.17 -22.22 17.71
N VAL A 288 5.56 -21.80 16.61
CA VAL A 288 4.56 -22.58 15.88
C VAL A 288 4.81 -22.43 14.39
N ARG A 289 4.51 -23.47 13.59
CA ARG A 289 4.40 -23.33 12.14
C ARG A 289 2.96 -22.94 11.78
N PRO A 290 2.72 -21.76 11.18
CA PRO A 290 1.38 -21.32 10.86
C PRO A 290 0.79 -22.18 9.74
N VAL A 291 -0.52 -22.42 9.80
CA VAL A 291 -1.26 -23.00 8.66
C VAL A 291 -1.21 -22.00 7.52
N ARG A 292 -0.81 -22.45 6.32
CA ARG A 292 -0.76 -21.62 5.11
C ARG A 292 -1.82 -22.12 4.14
N SER A 293 -2.62 -21.21 3.57
CA SER A 293 -3.41 -21.56 2.39
C SER A 293 -2.46 -21.85 1.21
N THR A 294 -2.60 -23.00 0.56
CA THR A 294 -1.83 -23.34 -0.64
C THR A 294 -2.26 -22.42 -1.79
N MET A 295 -1.45 -21.43 -2.14
CA MET A 295 -1.58 -20.79 -3.46
C MET A 295 -0.88 -21.66 -4.49
N SER A 296 -1.57 -21.95 -5.60
CA SER A 296 -0.93 -22.60 -6.75
C SER A 296 0.23 -21.72 -7.22
N PRO A 297 1.46 -22.25 -7.27
CA PRO A 297 2.58 -21.46 -7.72
C PRO A 297 2.43 -20.99 -9.17
N LYS A 298 2.44 -19.67 -9.39
CA LYS A 298 2.61 -19.06 -10.73
C LYS A 298 4.11 -18.87 -10.99
N HIS A 299 4.85 -19.96 -11.25
CA HIS A 299 6.29 -19.87 -11.50
C HIS A 299 6.60 -19.73 -12.98
N ILE A 300 7.58 -18.88 -13.30
CA ILE A 300 8.38 -19.01 -14.53
C ILE A 300 9.58 -19.88 -14.18
N VAL A 301 9.76 -20.97 -14.91
CA VAL A 301 10.93 -21.85 -14.80
C VAL A 301 12.08 -21.19 -15.53
N VAL A 302 13.04 -20.63 -14.80
CA VAL A 302 14.32 -20.20 -15.38
C VAL A 302 15.35 -21.29 -15.10
N ARG A 303 15.77 -22.00 -16.15
CA ARG A 303 16.89 -22.95 -16.05
C ARG A 303 18.19 -22.16 -15.91
N ARG A 304 18.95 -22.44 -14.84
CA ARG A 304 20.33 -21.98 -14.71
C ARG A 304 21.19 -22.72 -15.74
N LEU A 305 21.77 -21.99 -16.69
CA LEU A 305 22.91 -22.54 -17.46
C LEU A 305 24.12 -22.53 -16.52
N GLU A 306 24.59 -23.71 -16.14
CA GLU A 306 25.92 -23.84 -15.56
C GLU A 306 26.95 -23.58 -16.66
N ILE A 307 27.48 -22.37 -16.71
CA ILE A 307 28.74 -22.12 -17.43
C ILE A 307 29.82 -22.71 -16.53
N ARG A 308 30.22 -23.95 -16.83
CA ARG A 308 31.43 -24.54 -16.24
C ARG A 308 32.62 -23.70 -16.71
N SER A 309 33.18 -22.92 -15.80
CA SER A 309 34.54 -22.39 -15.93
C SER A 309 35.46 -23.58 -16.14
N ARG A 310 36.09 -23.70 -17.32
CA ARG A 310 37.18 -24.63 -17.52
C ARG A 310 38.33 -24.16 -16.63
N ASP A 311 38.60 -24.93 -15.60
CA ASP A 311 39.81 -24.79 -14.79
C ASP A 311 41.03 -24.84 -15.72
N THR A 312 41.84 -23.78 -15.66
CA THR A 312 43.19 -23.77 -16.21
C THR A 312 44.06 -24.70 -15.38
N HIS A 313 44.03 -25.99 -15.71
CA HIS A 313 45.09 -26.90 -15.31
C HIS A 313 46.27 -26.74 -16.26
N THR A 314 47.37 -26.30 -15.68
CA THR A 314 48.74 -26.42 -16.20
C THR A 314 49.00 -27.85 -16.68
N ILE A 315 49.20 -28.00 -17.98
CA ILE A 315 49.84 -29.17 -18.59
C ILE A 315 51.03 -28.63 -19.37
N ASP A 316 52.08 -28.29 -18.61
CA ASP A 316 53.44 -28.60 -19.06
C ASP A 316 53.56 -30.13 -19.03
N GLU A 317 54.31 -30.70 -19.96
CA GLU A 317 54.46 -32.15 -20.24
C GLU A 317 53.36 -32.78 -21.12
N ASP A 318 53.49 -32.61 -22.45
CA ASP A 318 53.49 -33.73 -23.43
C ASP A 318 53.57 -33.27 -24.90
N VAL A 319 54.32 -32.19 -25.20
CA VAL A 319 54.68 -31.78 -26.58
C VAL A 319 55.81 -32.64 -27.19
N LYS A 320 56.16 -33.78 -26.58
CA LYS A 320 57.16 -34.70 -27.14
C LYS A 320 56.73 -36.15 -27.02
N LYS A 321 55.82 -36.59 -27.89
CA LYS A 321 55.91 -37.86 -28.65
C LYS A 321 54.67 -38.06 -29.53
N LYS A 322 54.91 -38.53 -30.75
CA LYS A 322 53.95 -38.94 -31.80
C LYS A 322 53.42 -37.80 -32.69
N ALA A 323 54.31 -37.05 -33.31
CA ALA A 323 54.54 -37.25 -34.75
C ALA A 323 54.58 -38.72 -35.19
N VAL A 324 53.75 -39.03 -36.20
CA VAL A 324 53.83 -40.12 -37.20
C VAL A 324 52.47 -40.81 -37.39
N ALA A 325 51.99 -40.70 -38.64
CA ALA A 325 50.95 -41.47 -39.35
C ALA A 325 49.49 -41.18 -38.96
N ASN A 326 48.55 -40.91 -39.87
CA ASN A 326 48.46 -40.90 -41.34
C ASN A 326 47.22 -40.05 -41.70
N ASN A 327 47.32 -39.06 -42.58
CA ASN A 327 46.96 -39.13 -44.01
C ASN A 327 45.50 -39.53 -44.28
N ASN A 328 44.65 -38.56 -44.62
CA ASN A 328 44.15 -38.37 -46.00
C ASN A 328 43.08 -37.26 -46.11
N GLU A 329 43.41 -36.25 -46.93
CA GLU A 329 42.59 -35.68 -48.03
C GLU A 329 41.28 -34.96 -47.67
N GLY A 330 40.96 -33.75 -48.13
CA GLY A 330 41.62 -32.83 -49.07
C GLY A 330 40.92 -31.45 -49.07
N GLU A 331 41.73 -30.43 -49.38
CA GLU A 331 41.48 -29.17 -50.10
C GLU A 331 40.02 -28.63 -50.21
N SER A 332 39.72 -27.37 -49.91
CA SER A 332 40.28 -26.18 -50.59
C SER A 332 39.84 -24.84 -49.94
N ASN A 333 40.84 -23.98 -49.67
CA ASN A 333 40.99 -22.51 -49.84
C ASN A 333 39.77 -21.65 -50.28
N ASN A 334 39.58 -20.36 -49.92
CA ASN A 334 40.50 -19.34 -49.40
C ASN A 334 39.76 -18.05 -48.91
N GLY A 335 40.43 -17.28 -48.03
CA GLY A 335 40.33 -15.81 -47.84
C GLY A 335 39.33 -15.34 -46.77
N GLY A 336 39.68 -14.73 -45.63
CA GLY A 336 40.88 -13.98 -45.21
C GLY A 336 40.56 -12.47 -45.20
N ILE A 337 40.57 -11.83 -44.02
CA ILE A 337 41.11 -10.48 -43.72
C ILE A 337 40.96 -10.19 -42.21
N ILE A 338 42.03 -9.61 -41.68
CA ILE A 338 42.38 -9.29 -40.30
C ILE A 338 42.20 -7.78 -40.07
N ASN A 339 41.84 -7.35 -38.85
CA ASN A 339 42.38 -6.16 -38.14
C ASN A 339 41.75 -6.11 -36.74
N GLN A 340 42.45 -6.28 -35.61
CA GLN A 340 43.56 -5.52 -34.98
C GLN A 340 43.26 -4.04 -34.63
N GLY A 341 43.49 -3.72 -33.35
CA GLY A 341 43.44 -2.40 -32.69
C GLY A 341 42.69 -2.52 -31.34
N ASN A 342 43.30 -2.81 -30.18
CA ASN A 342 44.21 -1.94 -29.39
C ASN A 342 43.80 -0.46 -29.47
N SER A 343 43.61 0.33 -28.42
CA SER A 343 44.13 0.39 -27.05
C SER A 343 43.43 1.60 -26.40
N ASN A 344 42.84 1.53 -25.20
CA ASN A 344 43.46 1.78 -23.89
C ASN A 344 43.29 3.25 -23.38
N ILE A 345 43.04 3.37 -22.06
CA ILE A 345 43.36 4.48 -21.12
C ILE A 345 42.26 5.53 -20.76
N ASN A 346 41.72 5.30 -19.55
CA ASN A 346 41.60 6.13 -18.34
C ASN A 346 40.90 7.52 -18.26
N ASN A 347 40.09 7.56 -17.18
CA ASN A 347 39.94 8.56 -16.12
C ASN A 347 39.09 9.83 -16.34
N GLY A 348 38.03 9.90 -15.53
CA GLY A 348 37.89 10.98 -14.55
C GLY A 348 36.70 11.92 -14.73
N GLY A 349 35.71 11.80 -13.82
CA GLY A 349 34.96 12.95 -13.30
C GLY A 349 33.67 13.36 -14.01
N ASN A 350 32.57 13.24 -13.25
CA ASN A 350 31.30 13.98 -13.34
C ASN A 350 30.67 14.22 -14.72
N ASN A 351 29.54 13.56 -14.97
CA ASN A 351 28.27 14.23 -15.31
C ASN A 351 27.15 13.19 -15.41
N GLY A 352 26.49 12.93 -14.28
CA GLY A 352 25.14 12.37 -14.27
C GLY A 352 24.21 13.38 -14.93
N ILE A 353 23.72 13.03 -16.12
CA ILE A 353 22.58 13.59 -16.90
C ILE A 353 22.67 13.10 -18.37
N ALA A 354 23.82 12.59 -18.84
CA ALA A 354 23.97 12.13 -20.23
C ALA A 354 23.66 10.63 -20.50
N THR A 355 23.40 9.82 -19.48
CA THR A 355 23.28 8.35 -19.63
C THR A 355 21.91 7.88 -20.11
N VAL A 356 20.86 8.69 -19.97
CA VAL A 356 19.50 8.32 -20.41
C VAL A 356 19.31 8.51 -21.92
N SER A 357 20.01 9.46 -22.53
CA SER A 357 19.91 9.75 -23.97
C SER A 357 20.64 8.73 -24.86
N LYS A 358 21.50 7.88 -24.30
CA LYS A 358 22.27 6.87 -25.06
C LYS A 358 21.59 5.49 -25.10
N ALA A 359 20.61 5.24 -24.23
CA ALA A 359 19.85 3.97 -24.20
C ALA A 359 18.67 3.95 -25.19
N LEU A 360 18.20 5.12 -25.67
CA LEU A 360 17.05 5.22 -26.58
C LEU A 360 17.41 5.14 -28.07
N ASN A 361 18.70 5.23 -28.44
CA ASN A 361 19.15 5.15 -29.84
C ASN A 361 19.61 3.75 -30.28
N LEU A 362 19.40 2.70 -29.47
CA LEU A 362 19.82 1.33 -29.77
C LEU A 362 18.68 0.37 -30.21
N VAL A 363 17.49 0.90 -30.47
CA VAL A 363 16.38 0.15 -31.10
C VAL A 363 15.89 0.89 -32.34
N GLY A 364 16.85 1.28 -33.20
CA GLY A 364 16.61 1.80 -34.54
C GLY A 364 16.83 0.68 -35.57
N VAL A 365 15.75 0.30 -36.24
CA VAL A 365 15.64 -0.77 -37.23
C VAL A 365 16.63 -0.62 -38.40
N ASN A 366 17.52 -1.59 -38.58
CA ASN A 366 18.26 -1.77 -39.82
C ASN A 366 17.34 -2.39 -40.89
N ASN A 367 17.11 -1.63 -41.96
CA ASN A 367 16.44 -2.07 -43.18
C ASN A 367 17.27 -3.13 -43.91
N ALA A 368 16.73 -4.34 -44.06
CA ALA A 368 17.11 -5.26 -45.13
C ALA A 368 15.87 -5.95 -45.70
N LYS A 369 15.60 -5.65 -46.97
CA LYS A 369 14.57 -6.30 -47.80
C LYS A 369 14.93 -7.78 -47.98
N ASN A 370 13.99 -8.67 -47.65
CA ASN A 370 13.64 -9.82 -48.48
C ASN A 370 12.29 -10.38 -48.04
N GLY A 371 11.42 -10.58 -49.02
CA GLY A 371 9.99 -10.78 -48.81
C GLY A 371 9.60 -12.16 -48.31
N SER A 372 8.51 -12.19 -47.54
CA SER A 372 7.38 -13.09 -47.75
C SER A 372 6.21 -12.60 -46.89
N SER A 373 5.02 -12.65 -47.47
CA SER A 373 3.77 -12.18 -46.90
C SER A 373 3.29 -13.08 -45.76
N MET A 374 2.98 -12.50 -44.60
CA MET A 374 1.89 -12.97 -43.73
C MET A 374 1.54 -11.85 -42.75
N GLY A 375 0.29 -11.41 -42.77
CA GLY A 375 -0.19 -10.38 -41.87
C GLY A 375 -0.22 -10.87 -40.43
N ASP A 376 0.12 -9.99 -39.49
CA ASP A 376 -0.50 -10.03 -38.17
C ASP A 376 -0.47 -8.64 -37.52
N ASP A 377 -1.66 -8.08 -37.39
CA ASP A 377 -1.96 -6.76 -36.85
C ASP A 377 -2.01 -6.91 -35.32
N SER A 378 -0.84 -6.87 -34.66
CA SER A 378 -0.78 -7.19 -33.22
C SER A 378 -1.38 -6.06 -32.36
N PRO A 379 -2.30 -6.37 -31.41
CA PRO A 379 -2.88 -5.40 -30.46
C PRO A 379 -1.83 -4.58 -29.71
N PHE A 380 -0.64 -5.18 -29.52
CA PHE A 380 0.50 -4.56 -28.87
C PHE A 380 1.05 -3.35 -29.64
N LYS A 381 1.07 -3.39 -30.98
CA LYS A 381 1.57 -2.28 -31.79
C LYS A 381 0.61 -1.07 -31.75
N LYS A 382 -0.70 -1.33 -31.66
CA LYS A 382 -1.71 -0.28 -31.45
C LYS A 382 -1.58 0.35 -30.06
N GLN A 383 -1.38 -0.45 -29.02
CA GLN A 383 -1.14 0.04 -27.64
C GLN A 383 0.13 0.88 -27.53
N VAL A 384 1.22 0.47 -28.18
CA VAL A 384 2.47 1.24 -28.20
C VAL A 384 2.28 2.59 -28.91
N MET A 385 1.60 2.62 -30.06
CA MET A 385 1.30 3.88 -30.76
C MET A 385 0.37 4.82 -29.96
N GLU A 386 -0.54 4.27 -29.18
CA GLU A 386 -1.45 5.04 -28.31
C GLU A 386 -0.69 5.68 -27.14
N LEU A 387 0.20 4.91 -26.50
CA LEU A 387 1.11 5.42 -25.46
C LEU A 387 2.06 6.49 -26.00
N GLU A 388 2.61 6.32 -27.20
CA GLU A 388 3.47 7.33 -27.83
C GLU A 388 2.73 8.65 -28.07
N ARG A 389 1.45 8.61 -28.48
CA ARG A 389 0.62 9.82 -28.61
C ARG A 389 0.34 10.48 -27.27
N GLU A 390 0.08 9.69 -26.23
CA GLU A 390 -0.20 10.20 -24.90
C GLU A 390 1.03 10.91 -24.30
N VAL A 391 2.23 10.35 -24.51
CA VAL A 391 3.49 10.98 -24.10
C VAL A 391 3.74 12.30 -24.84
N ILE A 392 3.41 12.39 -26.13
CA ILE A 392 3.52 13.65 -26.89
C ILE A 392 2.55 14.70 -26.32
N ASN A 393 1.30 14.32 -26.08
CA ASN A 393 0.30 15.22 -25.51
C ASN A 393 0.71 15.72 -24.10
N LEU A 394 1.24 14.84 -23.25
CA LEU A 394 1.76 15.22 -21.93
C LEU A 394 2.93 16.19 -22.04
N ARG A 395 3.84 16.01 -23.00
CA ARG A 395 4.93 16.96 -23.25
C ARG A 395 4.42 18.33 -23.68
N ASP A 396 3.41 18.37 -24.55
CA ASP A 396 2.83 19.63 -25.01
C ASP A 396 2.14 20.38 -23.85
N ARG A 397 1.44 19.67 -22.95
CA ARG A 397 0.84 20.27 -21.75
C ARG A 397 1.88 20.79 -20.76
N ILE A 398 3.00 20.10 -20.60
CA ILE A 398 4.13 20.58 -19.77
C ILE A 398 4.69 21.87 -20.36
N ASN A 399 4.93 21.93 -21.67
CA ASN A 399 5.40 23.14 -22.33
C ASN A 399 4.42 24.31 -22.20
N GLU A 400 3.11 24.05 -22.18
CA GLU A 400 2.08 25.06 -21.95
C GLU A 400 2.11 25.60 -20.52
N ILE A 401 2.27 24.73 -19.52
CA ILE A 401 2.42 25.11 -18.11
C ILE A 401 3.68 25.96 -17.91
N GLU A 402 4.81 25.59 -18.53
CA GLU A 402 6.06 26.36 -18.46
C GLU A 402 5.88 27.79 -19.01
N ARG A 403 5.14 27.96 -20.12
CA ARG A 403 4.83 29.30 -20.65
C ARG A 403 3.94 30.12 -19.73
N ILE A 404 2.98 29.49 -19.04
CA ILE A 404 2.10 30.18 -18.09
C ILE A 404 2.93 30.65 -16.89
N LEU A 405 3.84 29.80 -16.38
CA LEU A 405 4.73 30.16 -15.28
C LEU A 405 5.66 31.33 -15.64
N GLU A 406 6.23 31.34 -16.85
CA GLU A 406 7.05 32.47 -17.34
C GLU A 406 6.22 33.77 -17.47
N ALA A 407 4.95 33.67 -17.82
CA ALA A 407 4.06 34.84 -17.91
C ALA A 407 3.72 35.39 -16.53
N ASP A 408 3.45 34.51 -15.56
CA ASP A 408 3.18 34.87 -14.17
C ASP A 408 4.41 35.51 -13.51
N GLU A 409 5.61 35.00 -13.77
CA GLU A 409 6.87 35.58 -13.29
C GLU A 409 7.05 37.02 -13.76
N LYS A 410 6.80 37.31 -15.04
CA LYS A 410 6.84 38.68 -15.60
C LYS A 410 5.77 39.61 -15.01
N ILE A 411 4.61 39.08 -14.64
CA ILE A 411 3.55 39.86 -13.98
C ILE A 411 4.00 40.22 -12.55
N ILE A 412 4.59 39.27 -11.83
CA ILE A 412 5.13 39.49 -10.49
C ILE A 412 6.24 40.54 -10.51
N GLU A 413 7.17 40.47 -11.47
CA GLU A 413 8.22 41.49 -11.65
C GLU A 413 7.63 42.88 -11.88
N LYS A 414 6.61 43.01 -12.73
CA LYS A 414 5.91 44.30 -12.94
C LYS A 414 5.21 44.84 -11.71
N ILE A 415 4.62 43.96 -10.89
CA ILE A 415 3.97 44.35 -9.64
C ILE A 415 5.01 44.88 -8.65
N LEU A 416 6.16 44.23 -8.55
CA LEU A 416 7.26 44.67 -7.69
C LEU A 416 7.84 46.02 -8.15
N GLU A 417 8.04 46.22 -9.45
CA GLU A 417 8.48 47.53 -9.99
C GLU A 417 7.48 48.67 -9.71
N LEU A 418 6.18 48.37 -9.74
CA LEU A 418 5.14 49.36 -9.43
C LEU A 418 5.10 49.70 -7.94
N ASP A 419 5.28 48.70 -7.06
CA ASP A 419 5.34 48.90 -5.61
C ASP A 419 6.58 49.75 -5.21
N ASP A 420 7.73 49.51 -5.84
CA ASP A 420 8.94 50.30 -5.62
C ASP A 420 8.81 51.75 -6.12
N LYS A 421 8.13 51.97 -7.25
CA LYS A 421 7.81 53.33 -7.75
C LYS A 421 6.82 54.06 -6.85
N LEU A 422 5.87 53.36 -6.24
CA LEU A 422 4.91 53.95 -5.30
C LEU A 422 5.57 54.33 -3.98
N LYS A 423 6.50 53.51 -3.47
CA LYS A 423 7.29 53.83 -2.27
C LYS A 423 8.22 55.03 -2.48
N ASN A 424 8.82 55.17 -3.66
CA ASN A 424 9.72 56.27 -3.98
C ASN A 424 9.00 57.61 -4.26
N ASN A 425 7.69 57.61 -4.55
CA ASN A 425 6.88 58.83 -4.72
C ASN A 425 6.22 59.32 -3.41
N GLN A 426 6.43 58.63 -2.29
CA GLN A 426 5.93 59.00 -0.95
C GLN A 426 7.02 59.54 -0.01
N ALA A 427 8.24 59.74 -0.52
CA ALA A 427 9.35 60.47 0.13
C ALA A 427 9.57 61.81 -0.57
#